data_AF-A0A6G2DXG6-F1
#
_entry.id   AF-A0A6G2DXG6-F1
#
_cell.length_a   1.000
_cell.length_b   1.000
_cell.length_c   1.000
_cell.angle_alpha   90.00
_cell.angle_beta   90.00
_cell.angle_gamma   90.00
#
_symmetry.space_group_name_H-M   'P 1'
#
loop_
_entity.id
_entity.type
_entity.pdbx_description
1 polymer ?
#
loop_
_entity_poly.entity_id
_entity_poly.type
_entity_poly.pdbx_seq_one_letter_code
_entity_poly.pdbx_strand_id
1 'polypeptide(L)' 'DLSRAREVAMKDLKDAKYQLKALLLRNNINYKGTANWSQKHLRWLTELVLPHPAQHIVLQEFLQTITERISRLERLDNE' A
#
# COMPACT_ATOMS: atom_id res chain seq x y z
N ASP A 1 21.18 7.66 -14.37
CA ASP A 1 20.64 6.42 -13.79
C ASP A 1 19.57 6.70 -12.71
N LEU A 2 19.81 7.65 -11.80
CA LEU A 2 18.86 8.06 -10.74
C LEU A 2 17.41 8.30 -11.21
N SER A 3 17.21 9.03 -12.32
CA SER A 3 15.86 9.29 -12.86
C SER A 3 15.10 8.00 -13.22
N ARG A 4 15.79 7.01 -13.80
CA ARG A 4 15.20 5.69 -14.10
C ARG A 4 14.91 4.92 -12.81
N ALA A 5 15.82 4.97 -11.83
CA ALA A 5 15.61 4.33 -10.53
C ALA A 5 14.36 4.90 -9.80
N ARG A 6 14.16 6.22 -9.87
CA ARG A 6 12.96 6.89 -9.34
C ARG A 6 11.69 6.44 -10.06
N GLU A 7 11.71 6.40 -11.40
CA GLU A 7 10.56 5.93 -12.20
C GLU A 7 10.18 4.49 -11.83
N VAL A 8 11.16 3.60 -11.69
CA VAL A 8 10.95 2.21 -11.25
C VAL A 8 10.35 2.18 -9.84
N ALA A 9 10.88 2.95 -8.89
CA ALA A 9 10.35 3.01 -7.53
C ALA A 9 8.90 3.53 -7.47
N MET A 10 8.55 4.53 -8.29
CA MET A 10 7.18 5.03 -8.43
C MET A 10 6.24 3.95 -8.96
N LYS A 11 6.69 3.17 -9.96
CA LYS A 11 5.91 2.06 -10.51
C LYS A 11 5.71 0.95 -9.48
N ASP A 12 6.78 0.54 -8.80
CA ASP A 12 6.72 -0.49 -7.75
C ASP A 12 5.73 -0.10 -6.64
N LEU A 13 5.76 1.16 -6.21
CA LEU A 13 4.82 1.69 -5.21
C LEU A 13 3.37 1.63 -5.72
N LYS A 14 3.14 2.01 -6.98
CA LYS A 14 1.82 1.99 -7.60
C LYS A 14 1.27 0.56 -7.69
N ASP A 15 2.11 -0.39 -8.10
CA ASP A 15 1.73 -1.80 -8.23
C ASP A 15 1.39 -2.41 -6.87
N ALA A 16 2.17 -2.15 -5.83
CA ALA A 16 1.88 -2.60 -4.47
C ALA A 16 0.52 -2.05 -3.96
N LYS A 17 0.22 -0.77 -4.22
CA LYS A 17 -1.09 -0.17 -3.88
C LYS A 17 -2.25 -0.82 -4.63
N TYR A 18 -2.05 -1.20 -5.89
CA TYR A 18 -3.08 -1.92 -6.66
C TYR A 18 -3.32 -3.33 -6.16
N GLN A 19 -2.28 -4.05 -5.73
CA GLN A 19 -2.43 -5.37 -5.15
C GLN A 19 -3.23 -5.32 -3.84
N LEU A 20 -2.94 -4.37 -2.95
CA LEU A 20 -3.75 -4.13 -1.76
C LEU A 20 -5.21 -3.81 -2.12
N LYS A 21 -5.44 -2.91 -3.08
CA LYS A 21 -6.79 -2.61 -3.56
C LYS A 21 -7.52 -3.86 -4.07
N ALA A 22 -6.83 -4.74 -4.81
CA ALA A 22 -7.41 -5.97 -5.30
C ALA A 22 -7.80 -6.93 -4.17
N LEU A 23 -7.00 -7.03 -3.10
CA LEU A 23 -7.35 -7.80 -1.90
C LEU A 23 -8.65 -7.26 -1.26
N LEU A 24 -8.77 -5.94 -1.11
CA LEU A 24 -9.95 -5.30 -0.52
C LEU A 24 -11.19 -5.57 -1.38
N LEU A 25 -11.09 -5.41 -2.70
CA LEU A 25 -12.20 -5.64 -3.63
C LEU A 25 -12.67 -7.10 -3.63
N ARG A 26 -11.76 -8.08 -3.54
CA ARG A 26 -12.13 -9.51 -3.41
C ARG A 26 -12.91 -9.81 -2.14
N ASN A 27 -12.72 -9.01 -1.09
CA ASN A 27 -13.47 -9.09 0.16
C ASN A 27 -14.68 -8.14 0.20
N ASN A 28 -15.06 -7.54 -0.93
CA ASN A 28 -16.14 -6.55 -1.04
C ASN A 28 -15.96 -5.32 -0.12
N ILE A 29 -14.71 -5.02 0.27
CA ILE A 29 -14.36 -3.87 1.12
C ILE A 29 -14.05 -2.67 0.23
N ASN A 30 -14.78 -1.59 0.46
CA ASN A 30 -14.62 -0.34 -0.28
C ASN A 30 -14.41 0.82 0.68
N TYR A 31 -13.28 1.52 0.55
CA TYR A 31 -13.05 2.73 1.32
C TYR A 31 -13.96 3.86 0.81
N LYS A 32 -14.70 4.50 1.72
CA LYS A 32 -15.59 5.62 1.39
C LYS A 32 -14.93 6.99 1.47
N GLY A 33 -13.72 7.07 2.03
CA GLY A 33 -12.94 8.30 2.12
C GLY A 33 -11.92 8.46 0.99
N THR A 34 -11.08 9.48 1.10
CA THR A 34 -9.98 9.72 0.16
C THR A 34 -8.79 8.80 0.47
N ALA A 35 -8.51 7.84 -0.41
CA ALA A 35 -7.41 6.88 -0.27
C ALA A 35 -6.02 7.49 -0.59
N ASN A 36 -5.67 8.58 0.11
CA ASN A 36 -4.44 9.35 -0.10
C ASN A 36 -3.27 8.89 0.80
N TRP A 37 -3.35 7.71 1.42
CA TRP A 37 -2.33 7.22 2.36
C TRP A 37 -2.10 8.13 3.58
N SER A 38 -3.06 8.99 3.91
CA SER A 38 -3.06 9.72 5.18
C SER A 38 -3.15 8.79 6.38
N GLN A 39 -2.81 9.29 7.57
CA GLN A 39 -3.00 8.55 8.82
C GLN A 39 -4.43 8.02 9.00
N LYS A 40 -5.45 8.76 8.53
CA LYS A 40 -6.85 8.31 8.55
C LYS A 40 -7.07 7.08 7.69
N HIS A 41 -6.46 7.03 6.50
CA HIS A 41 -6.56 5.87 5.61
C HIS A 41 -5.80 4.66 6.21
N LEU A 42 -4.62 4.89 6.81
CA LEU A 42 -3.85 3.83 7.47
C LEU A 42 -4.58 3.23 8.68
N ARG A 43 -5.14 4.06 9.55
CA ARG A 43 -5.96 3.59 10.69
C ARG A 43 -7.14 2.75 10.23
N TRP A 44 -7.84 3.22 9.20
CA TRP A 44 -8.94 2.46 8.61
C TRP A 44 -8.49 1.09 8.10
N LEU A 45 -7.32 0.98 7.46
CA LEU A 45 -6.77 -0.30 7.01
C LEU A 45 -6.48 -1.26 8.18
N THR A 46 -6.00 -0.75 9.31
CA THR A 46 -5.71 -1.59 10.50
C THR A 46 -6.96 -2.05 11.24
N GLU A 47 -8.08 -1.35 11.07
CA GLU A 47 -9.37 -1.68 11.70
C GLU A 47 -10.20 -2.69 10.89
N LEU A 48 -9.70 -3.12 9.72
CA LEU A 48 -10.41 -4.07 8.87
C LEU A 48 -10.51 -5.45 9.52
N VAL A 49 -11.73 -5.98 9.54
CA VAL A 49 -12.01 -7.37 9.91
C VAL A 49 -12.11 -8.18 8.61
N LEU A 50 -11.20 -9.15 8.43
CA LEU A 50 -11.20 -10.02 7.27
C LEU A 50 -11.79 -11.39 7.60
N PRO A 51 -12.46 -12.06 6.65
CA PRO A 51 -13.16 -13.32 6.92
C PRO A 51 -12.25 -14.47 7.40
N HIS A 52 -10.95 -14.43 7.08
CA HIS A 52 -10.02 -15.50 7.39
C HIS A 52 -8.72 -14.96 8.01
N PRO A 53 -8.18 -15.55 9.09
CA PRO A 53 -6.96 -15.09 9.76
C PRO A 53 -5.75 -14.95 8.82
N ALA A 54 -5.56 -15.88 7.87
CA ALA A 54 -4.48 -15.77 6.90
C ALA A 54 -4.57 -14.49 6.02
N GLN A 55 -5.76 -13.96 5.77
CA GLN A 55 -5.90 -12.71 5.02
C GLN A 55 -5.43 -11.50 5.84
N HIS A 56 -5.51 -11.55 7.19
CA HIS A 56 -4.90 -10.52 8.02
C HIS A 56 -3.39 -10.50 7.86
N ILE A 57 -2.74 -11.67 7.80
CA ILE A 57 -1.30 -11.76 7.52
C ILE A 57 -0.99 -11.12 6.17
N VAL A 58 -1.73 -11.51 5.12
CA VAL A 58 -1.57 -10.95 3.77
C VAL A 58 -1.78 -9.43 3.74
N LEU A 59 -2.77 -8.91 4.48
CA LEU A 59 -2.99 -7.47 4.61
C LEU A 59 -1.79 -6.77 5.25
N GLN A 60 -1.24 -7.31 6.33
CA GLN A 60 -0.05 -6.75 6.98
C GLN A 60 1.16 -6.74 6.04
N GLU A 61 1.39 -7.82 5.28
CA GLU A 61 2.46 -7.88 4.27
C GLU A 61 2.30 -6.81 3.18
N PHE A 62 1.08 -6.54 2.72
CA PHE A 62 0.85 -5.45 1.77
C PHE A 62 1.13 -4.07 2.38
N LEU A 63 0.70 -3.83 3.62
CA LEU A 63 0.97 -2.56 4.31
C LEU A 63 2.47 -2.34 4.52
N GLN A 64 3.19 -3.38 4.93
CA GLN A 64 4.64 -3.36 5.09
C GLN A 64 5.34 -3.08 3.76
N THR A 65 4.99 -3.82 2.71
CA THR A 65 5.55 -3.63 1.36
C THR A 65 5.35 -2.19 0.89
N ILE A 66 4.15 -1.63 1.03
CA ILE A 66 3.86 -0.26 0.59
C ILE A 66 4.68 0.75 1.41
N THR A 67 4.80 0.55 2.72
CA THR A 67 5.63 1.39 3.59
C THR A 67 7.09 1.40 3.13
N GLU A 68 7.67 0.23 2.85
CA GLU A 68 9.03 0.12 2.34
C GLU A 68 9.22 0.80 0.97
N ARG A 69 8.24 0.69 0.08
CA ARG A 69 8.28 1.32 -1.24
C ARG A 69 8.14 2.85 -1.15
N ILE A 70 7.34 3.36 -0.21
CA ILE A 70 7.29 4.80 0.10
C ILE A 70 8.67 5.25 0.58
N SER A 71 9.24 4.61 1.60
CA SER A 71 10.56 4.99 2.12
C SER A 71 11.68 4.87 1.08
N ARG A 72 11.59 3.90 0.16
CA ARG A 72 12.55 3.80 -0.96
C ARG A 72 12.43 5.00 -1.91
N LEU A 73 11.21 5.39 -2.28
CA LEU A 73 10.98 6.54 -3.15
C LEU A 73 11.44 7.83 -2.48
N GLU A 74 11.12 8.02 -1.19
CA GLU A 74 11.57 9.17 -0.41
C GLU A 74 13.10 9.28 -0.37
N ARG A 75 13.83 8.17 -0.19
CA ARG A 75 15.29 8.19 -0.27
C ARG A 75 15.79 8.64 -1.64
N LEU A 76 15.20 8.12 -2.73
CA LEU A 76 15.57 8.48 -4.10
C LEU A 76 15.19 9.93 -4.47
N ASP A 77 14.18 10.50 -3.83
CA ASP A 77 13.75 11.89 -4.05
C ASP A 77 14.63 12.90 -3.30
N ASN A 78 15.35 12.46 -2.26
CA ASN A 78 16.25 13.29 -1.45
C ASN A 78 17.74 13.19 -1.87
N GLU A 79 18.05 12.44 -2.92
CA GLU A 79 19.34 12.44 -3.63
C GLU A 79 19.34 13.46 -4.77
#